data_AF-A0AAW6DLX2-F1
#
_entry.id   AF-A0AAW6DLX2-F1
#
_cell.length_a   1.000
_cell.length_b   1.000
_cell.length_c   1.000
_cell.angle_alpha   90.00
_cell.angle_beta   90.00
_cell.angle_gamma   90.00
#
_symmetry.space_group_name_H-M   'P 1'
#
loop_
_entity.id
_entity.type
_entity.pdbx_description
1 polymer ?
#
loop_
_entity_poly.entity_id
_entity_poly.type
_entity_poly.pdbx_seq_one_letter_code
_entity_poly.pdbx_strand_id
1 'polypeptide(L)'
;MGTDERALRILTPKVGSRVDELLTEFSQGENEKVPALRNALSVPFCELEKYSSYVTDNTHFATHQGVKGLEFPRVMVIMDDAQARGFLFSYEKLFGAKAQSDTGVKNKREGKDTSITRTARFFYVACTRAKKSLAVVAYTENMESVKNTALSNGWFSEDEIYIL
;
A
#
# COMPACT_ATOMS: atom_id res chain seq x y z
N MET A 1 -14.26 -13.39 45.19
CA MET A 1 -13.22 -14.38 44.83
C MET A 1 -12.85 -14.10 43.37
N GLY A 2 -11.84 -13.32 43.02
CA GLY A 2 -10.52 -13.20 43.63
C GLY A 2 -9.47 -13.98 42.82
N THR A 3 -9.62 -14.07 41.50
CA THR A 3 -8.68 -14.72 40.59
C THR A 3 -7.60 -13.72 40.15
N ASP A 4 -6.55 -13.67 40.95
CA ASP A 4 -5.14 -13.57 40.58
C ASP A 4 -4.72 -12.61 39.44
N GLU A 5 -4.98 -11.31 39.60
CA GLU A 5 -4.27 -10.24 38.87
C GLU A 5 -2.77 -10.15 39.21
N ARG A 6 -2.27 -10.90 40.19
CA ARG A 6 -0.86 -10.88 40.61
C ARG A 6 0.03 -11.78 39.73
N ALA A 7 -0.51 -12.85 39.16
CA ALA A 7 0.24 -13.74 38.26
C ALA A 7 0.65 -13.05 36.94
N LEU A 8 -0.17 -12.14 36.39
CA LEU A 8 0.14 -11.44 35.13
C LEU A 8 1.21 -10.34 35.27
N ARG A 9 1.46 -9.83 36.47
CA ARG A 9 2.51 -8.80 36.72
C ARG A 9 3.91 -9.38 36.92
N ILE A 10 4.05 -10.68 37.18
CA ILE A 10 5.34 -11.31 37.50
C ILE A 10 5.97 -11.96 36.26
N LEU A 11 5.17 -12.32 35.25
CA LEU A 11 5.65 -12.97 34.02
C LEU A 11 6.09 -11.99 32.92
N THR A 12 5.64 -10.74 32.97
CA THR A 12 5.95 -9.72 31.96
C THR A 12 7.37 -9.14 32.03
N PRO A 13 8.00 -8.89 33.20
CA PRO A 13 9.36 -8.34 33.24
C PRO A 13 10.44 -9.37 32.90
N LYS A 14 10.21 -10.63 33.31
CA LYS A 14 11.22 -11.70 33.29
C LYS A 14 11.39 -12.36 31.91
N VAL A 15 10.36 -12.25 31.06
CA VAL A 15 10.47 -12.62 29.65
C VAL A 15 11.22 -11.52 28.92
N GLY A 16 10.82 -10.25 29.08
CA GLY A 16 11.47 -9.08 28.47
C GLY A 16 12.99 -9.05 28.66
N SER A 17 13.47 -9.22 29.90
CA SER A 17 14.91 -9.19 30.20
C SER A 17 15.71 -10.32 29.56
N ARG A 18 15.12 -11.51 29.37
CA ARG A 18 15.77 -12.66 28.72
C ARG A 18 15.79 -12.52 27.21
N VAL A 19 14.77 -11.90 26.62
CA VAL A 19 14.79 -11.60 25.18
C VAL A 19 15.86 -10.56 24.90
N ASP A 20 15.93 -9.49 25.69
CA ASP A 20 16.94 -8.45 25.52
C ASP A 20 18.37 -9.02 25.63
N GLU A 21 18.66 -9.89 26.61
CA GLU A 21 19.97 -10.56 26.71
C GLU A 21 20.30 -11.44 25.49
N LEU A 22 19.33 -12.21 24.96
CA LEU A 22 19.54 -13.09 23.81
C LEU A 22 19.68 -12.34 22.47
N LEU A 23 19.10 -11.14 22.37
CA LEU A 23 19.16 -10.31 21.16
C LEU A 23 20.40 -9.39 21.17
N THR A 24 21.11 -9.23 22.29
CA THR A 24 22.20 -8.23 22.39
C THR A 24 23.59 -8.76 22.00
N GLU A 25 23.76 -10.07 21.79
CA GLU A 25 25.06 -10.62 21.37
C GLU A 25 25.35 -10.30 19.90
N PHE A 26 26.01 -9.16 19.66
CA PHE A 26 26.65 -8.84 18.39
C PHE A 26 28.01 -9.51 18.33
N SER A 27 28.17 -10.48 17.45
CA SER A 27 29.48 -11.03 17.12
C SER A 27 29.98 -10.41 15.81
N GLN A 28 31.19 -9.82 15.82
CA GLN A 28 31.79 -9.28 14.60
C GLN A 28 31.99 -10.42 13.58
N GLY A 29 31.34 -10.32 12.42
CA GLY A 29 31.35 -11.35 11.37
C GLY A 29 30.05 -12.13 11.21
N GLU A 30 29.00 -11.78 11.95
CA GLU A 30 27.68 -12.42 11.80
C GLU A 30 27.09 -12.21 10.40
N ASN A 31 26.46 -13.26 9.89
CA ASN A 31 25.74 -13.21 8.62
C ASN A 31 24.59 -12.21 8.72
N GLU A 32 24.41 -11.32 7.74
CA GLU A 32 23.37 -10.27 7.70
C GLU A 32 21.94 -10.78 8.00
N LYS A 33 21.67 -12.06 7.71
CA LYS A 33 20.39 -12.72 8.03
C LYS A 33 20.12 -12.82 9.54
N VAL A 34 21.16 -12.94 10.37
CA VAL A 34 21.05 -13.09 11.83
C VAL A 34 20.50 -11.82 12.49
N PRO A 35 21.09 -10.61 12.29
CA PRO A 35 20.52 -9.39 12.83
C PRO A 35 19.15 -9.06 12.22
N ALA A 36 18.90 -9.41 10.95
CA ALA A 36 17.59 -9.23 10.33
C ALA A 36 16.51 -10.09 11.01
N LEU A 37 16.78 -11.38 11.24
CA LEU A 37 15.86 -12.28 11.93
C LEU A 37 15.62 -11.86 13.37
N ARG A 38 16.69 -11.43 14.03
CA ARG A 38 16.65 -10.91 15.39
C ARG A 38 15.71 -9.72 15.50
N ASN A 39 15.88 -8.71 14.65
CA ASN A 39 15.00 -7.54 14.60
C ASN A 39 13.55 -7.94 14.31
N ALA A 40 13.33 -8.91 13.42
CA ALA A 40 11.99 -9.40 13.12
C ALA A 40 11.33 -10.12 14.32
N LEU A 41 12.10 -10.75 15.20
CA LEU A 41 11.60 -11.40 16.41
C LEU A 41 11.43 -10.45 17.60
N SER A 42 12.08 -9.29 17.56
CA SER A 42 11.95 -8.24 18.59
C SER A 42 10.66 -7.43 18.48
N VAL A 43 9.91 -7.56 17.37
CA VAL A 43 8.66 -6.80 17.19
C VAL A 43 7.58 -7.29 18.16
N PRO A 44 6.69 -6.39 18.65
CA PRO A 44 5.57 -6.80 19.49
C PRO A 44 4.71 -7.87 18.83
N PHE A 45 4.20 -8.83 19.60
CA PHE A 45 3.37 -9.92 19.08
C PHE A 45 2.14 -9.44 18.29
N CYS A 46 1.58 -8.28 18.64
CA CYS A 46 0.47 -7.68 17.90
C CYS A 46 0.84 -7.27 16.45
N GLU A 47 2.11 -7.01 16.16
CA GLU A 47 2.58 -6.81 14.78
C GLU A 47 2.64 -8.13 14.03
N LEU A 48 3.01 -9.23 14.68
CA LEU A 48 3.01 -10.57 14.10
C LEU A 48 1.59 -11.02 13.74
N GLU A 49 0.59 -10.74 14.57
CA GLU A 49 -0.82 -11.01 14.26
C GLU A 49 -1.30 -10.25 13.01
N LYS A 50 -0.96 -8.96 12.92
CA LYS A 50 -1.28 -8.13 11.74
C LYS A 50 -0.56 -8.63 10.49
N TYR A 51 0.71 -9.00 10.62
CA TYR A 51 1.49 -9.57 9.53
C TYR A 51 0.92 -10.91 9.07
N SER A 52 0.54 -11.79 10.00
CA SER A 52 -0.12 -13.06 9.71
C SER A 52 -1.44 -12.84 8.96
N SER A 53 -2.27 -11.90 9.41
CA SER A 53 -3.49 -11.51 8.70
C SER A 53 -3.19 -11.01 7.28
N TYR A 54 -2.13 -10.21 7.10
CA TYR A 54 -1.72 -9.69 5.80
C TYR A 54 -1.29 -10.81 4.84
N VAL A 55 -0.41 -11.72 5.27
CA VAL A 55 0.11 -12.80 4.39
C VAL A 55 -0.91 -13.92 4.14
N THR A 56 -1.96 -14.02 4.96
CA THR A 56 -3.06 -14.98 4.75
C THR A 56 -4.20 -14.39 3.92
N ASP A 57 -3.99 -13.23 3.27
CA ASP A 57 -4.98 -12.50 2.48
C ASP A 57 -6.28 -12.18 3.24
N ASN A 58 -6.22 -12.20 4.58
CA ASN A 58 -7.36 -11.97 5.45
C ASN A 58 -7.47 -10.49 5.88
N THR A 59 -6.67 -9.62 5.27
CA THR A 59 -6.77 -8.15 5.47
C THR A 59 -7.60 -7.50 4.39
N HIS A 60 -8.19 -6.37 4.72
CA HIS A 60 -8.91 -5.52 3.77
C HIS A 60 -7.99 -4.70 2.84
N PHE A 61 -6.67 -4.95 2.88
CA PHE A 61 -5.66 -4.22 2.12
C PHE A 61 -4.85 -5.17 1.26
N ALA A 62 -4.80 -4.92 -0.05
CA ALA A 62 -4.00 -5.70 -0.97
C ALA A 62 -3.27 -4.77 -1.93
N THR A 63 -2.01 -5.10 -2.23
CA THR A 63 -1.27 -4.41 -3.29
C THR A 63 -1.74 -4.91 -4.66
N HIS A 64 -1.50 -4.15 -5.72
CA HIS A 64 -1.98 -4.45 -7.08
C HIS A 64 -1.65 -5.87 -7.59
N GLN A 65 -0.60 -6.53 -7.08
CA GLN A 65 -0.25 -7.90 -7.46
C GLN A 65 -1.09 -8.97 -6.73
N GLY A 66 -1.62 -8.68 -5.54
CA GLY A 66 -2.41 -9.62 -4.73
C GLY A 66 -3.89 -9.71 -5.09
N VAL A 67 -4.41 -8.80 -5.91
CA VAL A 67 -5.85 -8.74 -6.26
C VAL A 67 -6.20 -9.40 -7.60
N LYS A 68 -5.24 -10.03 -8.28
CA LYS A 68 -5.45 -10.58 -9.63
C LYS A 68 -6.37 -11.80 -9.57
N GLY A 69 -7.59 -11.65 -10.12
CA GLY A 69 -8.60 -12.72 -10.16
C GLY A 69 -9.55 -12.74 -8.97
N LEU A 70 -9.35 -11.86 -7.99
CA LEU A 70 -10.26 -11.66 -6.86
C LEU A 70 -11.25 -10.54 -7.17
N GLU A 71 -12.38 -10.53 -6.48
CA GLU A 71 -13.38 -9.47 -6.59
C GLU A 71 -14.00 -9.23 -5.22
N PHE A 72 -14.27 -7.97 -4.89
CA PHE A 72 -14.71 -7.55 -3.58
C PHE A 72 -16.03 -6.76 -3.66
N PRO A 73 -16.93 -6.87 -2.67
CA PRO A 73 -18.18 -6.10 -2.67
C PRO A 73 -17.95 -4.59 -2.80
N ARG A 74 -16.95 -4.06 -2.09
CA ARG A 74 -16.60 -2.64 -2.08
C ARG A 74 -15.09 -2.51 -2.19
N VAL A 75 -14.62 -1.60 -3.03
CA VAL A 75 -13.19 -1.35 -3.25
C VAL A 75 -12.92 0.14 -3.10
N MET A 76 -11.82 0.47 -2.44
CA MET A 76 -11.29 1.82 -2.38
C MET A 76 -9.89 1.81 -3.00
N VAL A 77 -9.69 2.64 -4.02
CA VAL A 77 -8.40 2.81 -4.69
C VAL A 77 -7.76 4.07 -4.15
N ILE A 78 -6.59 3.93 -3.52
CA ILE A 78 -5.81 5.06 -3.02
C ILE A 78 -4.69 5.34 -4.01
N MET A 79 -4.73 6.51 -4.63
CA MET A 79 -3.75 7.00 -5.58
C MET A 79 -2.86 8.01 -4.86
N ASP A 80 -1.73 7.55 -4.36
CA ASP A 80 -0.71 8.37 -3.69
C ASP A 80 0.65 8.11 -4.36
N ASP A 81 0.95 8.91 -5.38
CA ASP A 81 2.20 8.82 -6.14
C ASP A 81 3.42 9.18 -5.28
N ALA A 82 3.26 9.96 -4.20
CA ALA A 82 4.37 10.38 -3.33
C ALA A 82 4.82 9.25 -2.39
N GLN A 83 3.88 8.45 -1.89
CA GLN A 83 4.17 7.26 -1.07
C GLN A 83 4.42 6.00 -1.90
N ALA A 84 4.00 5.98 -3.16
CA ALA A 84 4.32 4.89 -4.08
C ALA A 84 5.83 4.86 -4.35
N ARG A 85 6.56 3.96 -3.67
CA ARG A 85 8.00 3.76 -3.86
C ARG A 85 8.30 3.06 -5.21
N GLY A 86 8.12 3.76 -6.32
CA GLY A 86 8.44 3.25 -7.66
C GLY A 86 8.14 4.25 -8.80
N PHE A 87 8.89 4.14 -9.90
CA PHE A 87 8.74 5.01 -11.07
C PHE A 87 7.95 4.39 -12.23
N LEU A 88 7.46 3.16 -12.07
CA LEU A 88 6.86 2.40 -13.17
C LEU A 88 5.44 2.84 -13.56
N PHE A 89 4.72 3.47 -12.63
CA PHE A 89 3.35 3.97 -12.80
C PHE A 89 3.23 5.34 -12.13
N SER A 90 2.27 6.15 -12.57
CA SER A 90 2.00 7.47 -12.02
C SER A 90 0.57 7.89 -12.34
N TYR A 91 -0.24 7.99 -11.29
CA TYR A 91 -1.61 8.50 -11.37
C TYR A 91 -1.63 9.99 -11.69
N GLU A 92 -0.67 10.75 -11.18
CA GLU A 92 -0.48 12.17 -11.51
C GLU A 92 -0.38 12.40 -13.02
N LYS A 93 0.37 11.55 -13.73
CA LYS A 93 0.48 11.62 -15.19
C LYS A 93 -0.77 11.12 -15.91
N LEU A 94 -1.47 10.12 -15.34
CA LEU A 94 -2.71 9.59 -15.92
C LEU A 94 -3.83 10.62 -15.88
N PHE A 95 -3.94 11.35 -14.76
CA PHE A 95 -4.94 12.39 -14.53
C PHE A 95 -4.48 13.80 -14.93
N GLY A 96 -3.37 13.90 -15.67
CA GLY A 96 -2.88 15.15 -16.24
C GLY A 96 -2.26 16.15 -15.25
N ALA A 97 -2.28 15.85 -13.95
CA ALA A 97 -1.74 16.70 -12.90
C ALA A 97 -0.20 16.90 -13.02
N LYS A 98 0.49 15.95 -13.68
CA LYS A 98 1.90 16.06 -14.04
C LYS A 98 2.14 15.88 -15.53
N ALA A 99 2.97 16.75 -16.11
CA ALA A 99 3.36 16.68 -17.51
C ALA A 99 4.08 15.37 -17.87
N GLN A 100 3.91 14.95 -19.12
CA GLN A 100 4.68 13.83 -19.68
C GLN A 100 6.14 14.23 -19.80
N SER A 101 7.05 13.30 -19.49
CA SER A 101 8.47 13.50 -19.80
C SER A 101 8.69 13.41 -21.32
N ASP A 102 9.76 14.03 -21.83
CA ASP A 102 10.11 14.00 -23.25
C ASP A 102 10.20 12.56 -23.80
N THR A 103 10.73 11.64 -22.99
CA THR A 103 10.76 10.21 -23.29
C THR A 103 9.36 9.60 -23.40
N GLY A 104 8.41 10.03 -22.56
CA GLY A 104 7.01 9.59 -22.60
C GLY A 104 6.29 10.08 -23.85
N VAL A 105 6.52 11.32 -24.26
CA VAL A 105 5.97 11.90 -25.49
C VAL A 105 6.52 11.16 -26.72
N LYS A 106 7.82 10.89 -26.75
CA LYS A 106 8.47 10.11 -27.82
C LYS A 106 7.90 8.69 -27.91
N ASN A 107 7.79 7.99 -26.78
CA ASN A 107 7.22 6.64 -26.74
C ASN A 107 5.75 6.61 -27.21
N LYS A 108 4.94 7.62 -26.84
CA LYS A 108 3.55 7.73 -27.31
C LYS A 108 3.48 7.90 -28.84
N ARG A 109 4.36 8.72 -29.42
CA ARG A 109 4.46 8.91 -30.88
C ARG A 109 4.91 7.64 -31.61
N GLU A 110 5.76 6.85 -30.97
CA GLU A 110 6.27 5.57 -31.50
C GLU A 110 5.33 4.37 -31.21
N GLY A 111 4.15 4.59 -30.63
CA GLY A 111 3.20 3.53 -30.28
C GLY A 111 3.69 2.57 -29.18
N LYS A 112 4.73 2.94 -28.44
CA LYS A 112 5.33 2.15 -27.36
C LYS A 112 4.53 2.28 -26.06
N ASP A 113 4.66 1.27 -25.20
CA ASP A 113 4.07 1.31 -23.85
C ASP A 113 4.60 2.51 -23.06
N THR A 114 3.70 3.30 -22.48
CA THR A 114 4.07 4.48 -21.67
C THR A 114 3.67 4.26 -20.21
N SER A 115 4.26 5.06 -19.31
CA SER A 115 3.84 5.07 -17.89
C SER A 115 2.34 5.31 -17.74
N ILE A 116 1.73 6.15 -18.60
CA ILE A 116 0.28 6.39 -18.60
C ILE A 116 -0.48 5.16 -19.03
N THR A 117 -0.10 4.51 -20.14
CA THR A 117 -0.80 3.30 -20.62
C THR A 117 -0.73 2.17 -19.60
N ARG A 118 0.40 2.03 -18.91
CA ARG A 118 0.57 1.05 -17.83
C ARG A 118 -0.28 1.39 -16.60
N THR A 119 -0.27 2.66 -16.19
CA THR A 119 -1.07 3.13 -15.04
C THR A 119 -2.56 2.98 -15.32
N ALA A 120 -3.02 3.30 -16.54
CA ALA A 120 -4.40 3.10 -16.96
C ALA A 120 -4.84 1.63 -16.84
N ARG A 121 -3.98 0.68 -17.23
CA ARG A 121 -4.27 -0.76 -17.05
C ARG A 121 -4.36 -1.14 -15.57
N PHE A 122 -3.46 -0.64 -14.73
CA PHE A 122 -3.53 -0.87 -13.28
C PHE A 122 -4.82 -0.29 -12.68
N PHE A 123 -5.15 0.94 -13.03
CA PHE A 123 -6.36 1.61 -12.59
C PHE A 123 -7.61 0.83 -13.00
N TYR A 124 -7.70 0.44 -14.28
CA TYR A 124 -8.79 -0.38 -14.79
C TYR A 124 -8.93 -1.70 -14.02
N VAL A 125 -7.82 -2.42 -13.80
CA VAL A 125 -7.85 -3.68 -13.03
C VAL A 125 -8.36 -3.43 -11.61
N ALA A 126 -7.86 -2.40 -10.92
CA ALA A 126 -8.27 -2.05 -9.55
C ALA A 126 -9.76 -1.70 -9.48
N CYS A 127 -10.24 -0.83 -10.37
CA CYS A 127 -11.64 -0.42 -10.42
C CYS A 127 -12.58 -1.59 -10.72
N THR A 128 -12.20 -2.49 -11.64
CA THR A 128 -13.02 -3.66 -12.01
C THR A 128 -13.06 -4.76 -10.95
N ARG A 129 -12.33 -4.63 -9.83
CA ARG A 129 -12.47 -5.58 -8.71
C ARG A 129 -13.73 -5.31 -7.89
N ALA A 130 -14.34 -4.13 -8.03
CA ALA A 130 -15.54 -3.73 -7.28
C ALA A 130 -16.81 -4.38 -7.84
N LYS A 131 -17.60 -5.06 -7.00
CA LYS A 131 -18.91 -5.63 -7.38
C LYS A 131 -20.08 -4.69 -7.15
N LYS A 132 -20.02 -3.86 -6.10
CA LYS A 132 -21.15 -3.00 -5.70
C LYS A 132 -20.79 -1.53 -5.65
N SER A 133 -19.68 -1.17 -5.00
CA SER A 133 -19.27 0.24 -4.90
C SER A 133 -17.76 0.40 -5.03
N LEU A 134 -17.37 1.50 -5.66
CA LEU A 134 -15.99 1.92 -5.85
C LEU A 134 -15.83 3.31 -5.23
N ALA A 135 -14.75 3.51 -4.48
CA ALA A 135 -14.28 4.83 -4.08
C ALA A 135 -12.85 5.02 -4.61
N VAL A 136 -12.53 6.22 -5.08
CA VAL A 136 -11.18 6.58 -5.51
C VAL A 136 -10.74 7.79 -4.71
N VAL A 137 -9.62 7.65 -4.02
CA VAL A 137 -9.00 8.72 -3.22
C VAL A 137 -7.71 9.11 -3.91
N ALA A 138 -7.61 10.37 -4.36
CA ALA A 138 -6.46 10.90 -5.04
C ALA A 138 -5.71 11.89 -4.14
N TYR A 139 -4.49 11.56 -3.75
CA TYR A 139 -3.55 12.54 -3.20
C TYR A 139 -2.83 13.18 -4.38
N THR A 140 -3.02 14.48 -4.57
CA THR A 140 -2.50 15.19 -5.73
C THR A 140 -2.06 16.61 -5.42
N GLU A 141 -1.06 17.08 -6.17
CA GLU A 141 -0.62 18.48 -6.15
C GLU A 141 -1.52 19.39 -6.99
N ASN A 142 -2.35 18.83 -7.89
CA ASN A 142 -3.22 19.60 -8.78
C ASN A 142 -4.63 19.00 -8.88
N MET A 143 -5.48 19.38 -7.92
CA MET A 143 -6.86 18.91 -7.78
C MET A 143 -7.72 19.26 -9.00
N GLU A 144 -7.52 20.44 -9.59
CA GLU A 144 -8.28 20.88 -10.77
C GLU A 144 -8.00 20.00 -11.98
N SER A 145 -6.72 19.66 -12.24
CA SER A 145 -6.37 18.78 -13.35
C SER A 145 -6.97 17.39 -13.17
N VAL A 146 -6.94 16.84 -11.95
CA VAL A 146 -7.54 15.54 -11.65
C VAL A 146 -9.05 15.58 -11.87
N LYS A 147 -9.75 16.58 -11.32
CA LYS A 147 -11.19 16.77 -11.52
C LYS A 147 -11.55 16.91 -13.00
N ASN A 148 -10.87 17.80 -13.71
CA ASN A 148 -11.14 18.06 -15.13
C ASN A 148 -10.88 16.82 -16.01
N THR A 149 -9.84 16.05 -15.71
CA THR A 149 -9.55 14.81 -16.44
C THR A 149 -10.58 13.73 -16.15
N ALA A 150 -11.00 13.57 -14.89
CA ALA A 150 -12.06 12.64 -14.52
C ALA A 150 -13.38 12.96 -15.22
N LEU A 151 -13.78 14.23 -15.24
CA LEU A 151 -15.01 14.70 -15.88
C LEU A 151 -14.94 14.59 -17.40
N SER A 152 -13.86 15.05 -18.03
CA SER A 152 -13.71 15.05 -19.50
C SER A 152 -13.67 13.64 -20.09
N ASN A 153 -13.16 12.67 -19.35
CA ASN A 153 -13.19 11.26 -19.74
C ASN A 153 -14.51 10.55 -19.36
N GLY A 154 -15.43 11.22 -18.68
CA GLY A 154 -16.68 10.63 -18.19
C GLY A 154 -16.46 9.49 -17.18
N TRP A 155 -15.39 9.54 -16.40
CA TRP A 155 -15.10 8.52 -15.38
C TRP A 155 -15.96 8.67 -14.14
N PHE A 156 -16.32 9.92 -13.81
CA PHE A 156 -17.17 10.29 -12.67
C PHE A 156 -18.05 11.47 -13.09
N SER A 157 -19.21 11.57 -12.46
CA SER A 157 -20.12 12.72 -12.55
C SER A 157 -19.64 13.83 -11.61
N GLU A 158 -20.11 15.07 -11.81
CA GLU A 158 -19.66 16.19 -10.98
C GLU A 158 -20.02 16.03 -9.49
N ASP A 159 -21.19 15.45 -9.20
CA ASP A 159 -21.68 15.14 -7.86
C ASP A 159 -20.98 13.93 -7.20
N GLU A 160 -20.17 13.19 -7.95
CA GLU A 160 -19.37 12.07 -7.44
C GLU A 160 -17.95 12.51 -7.04
N ILE A 161 -17.55 13.75 -7.31
CA ILE A 161 -16.20 14.27 -7.05
C ILE A 161 -16.23 15.26 -5.89
N TYR A 162 -15.50 14.94 -4.83
CA TYR A 162 -15.34 15.78 -3.65
C TYR A 162 -13.87 16.21 -3.53
N ILE A 163 -13.66 17.52 -3.42
CA ILE A 163 -12.35 18.11 -3.11
C ILE A 163 -12.34 18.40 -1.60
N LEU A 164 -11.29 17.93 -0.92
CA LEU A 164 -11.12 18.01 0.53
C LEU A 164 -10.02 19.01 0.90
#